data_AF-A0A6I1FDM2-F1
#
_entry.id   AF-A0A6I1FDM2-F1
#
_cell.length_a   1.000
_cell.length_b   1.000
_cell.length_c   1.000
_cell.angle_alpha   90.00
_cell.angle_beta   90.00
_cell.angle_gamma   90.00
#
_symmetry.space_group_name_H-M   'P 1'
#
loop_
_entity.id
_entity.type
_entity.pdbx_description
1 polymer ?
#
loop_
_entity_poly.entity_id
_entity_poly.type
_entity_poly.pdbx_seq_one_letter_code
_entity_poly.pdbx_strand_id
1 'polypeptide(L)'
;MKAKIQLTNNVQNQEIARKIKQSNQGKNNLLDISFEKDLSKIFFEGEYIWIPDKSWFSNDMLIEGYAKEDDDGYEIRPKDKGKTINLHLDAELVAELNEIRNHVMSKTQHDIILDLFKKGLDQYNKENR
;
A
#
# COMPACT_ATOMS: atom_id res chain seq x y z
N MET A 1 -10.47 -12.45 -7.57
CA MET A 1 -11.05 -11.61 -8.66
C MET A 1 -9.89 -10.97 -9.42
N LYS A 2 -10.03 -10.63 -10.72
CA LYS A 2 -8.98 -9.96 -11.51
C LYS A 2 -9.26 -8.46 -11.58
N ALA A 3 -8.21 -7.63 -11.62
CA ALA A 3 -8.36 -6.20 -11.90
C ALA A 3 -8.77 -6.02 -13.36
N LYS A 4 -9.73 -5.13 -13.62
CA LYS A 4 -10.11 -4.78 -14.99
C LYS A 4 -10.06 -3.29 -15.24
N ILE A 5 -9.60 -2.93 -16.42
CA ILE A 5 -9.63 -1.58 -16.95
C ILE A 5 -10.33 -1.61 -18.31
N GLN A 6 -11.15 -0.61 -18.56
CA GLN A 6 -11.75 -0.36 -19.85
C GLN A 6 -11.34 1.04 -20.34
N LEU A 7 -10.91 1.09 -21.60
CA LEU A 7 -10.60 2.32 -22.34
C LEU A 7 -11.42 2.38 -23.62
N THR A 8 -11.76 3.59 -24.07
CA THR A 8 -12.28 3.81 -25.42
C THR A 8 -11.20 3.50 -26.45
N ASN A 9 -11.55 2.81 -27.53
CA ASN A 9 -10.61 2.49 -28.60
C ASN A 9 -10.41 3.70 -29.51
N ASN A 10 -9.35 4.46 -29.24
CA ASN A 10 -8.85 5.52 -30.11
C ASN A 10 -7.33 5.35 -30.30
N VAL A 11 -6.74 6.04 -31.27
CA VAL A 11 -5.32 5.87 -31.62
C VAL A 11 -4.40 6.15 -30.42
N GLN A 12 -4.71 7.18 -29.63
CA GLN A 12 -3.94 7.54 -28.43
C GLN A 12 -4.00 6.44 -27.37
N ASN A 13 -5.18 5.89 -27.10
CA ASN A 13 -5.41 4.84 -26.12
C ASN A 13 -4.82 3.50 -26.57
N GLN A 14 -4.74 3.22 -27.88
CA GLN A 14 -4.01 2.05 -28.41
C GLN A 14 -2.50 2.15 -28.13
N GLU A 15 -1.91 3.34 -28.28
CA GLU A 15 -0.51 3.57 -27.93
C GLU A 15 -0.29 3.41 -26.41
N ILE A 16 -1.17 4.00 -25.60
CA ILE A 16 -1.15 3.84 -24.14
C ILE A 16 -1.28 2.36 -23.76
N ALA A 17 -2.22 1.62 -24.37
CA ALA A 17 -2.40 0.18 -24.14
C ALA A 17 -1.12 -0.61 -24.39
N ARG A 18 -0.42 -0.30 -25.48
CA ARG A 18 0.85 -0.94 -25.84
C ARG A 18 1.94 -0.64 -24.83
N LYS A 19 2.06 0.62 -24.37
CA LYS A 19 3.04 1.03 -23.36
C LYS A 19 2.77 0.39 -22.01
N ILE A 20 1.51 0.34 -21.57
CA ILE A 20 1.08 -0.36 -20.36
C ILE A 20 1.48 -1.83 -20.45
N LYS A 21 1.16 -2.52 -21.55
CA LYS A 21 1.52 -3.92 -21.75
C LYS A 21 3.03 -4.16 -21.62
N GLN A 22 3.84 -3.35 -22.31
CA GLN A 22 5.31 -3.47 -22.27
C GLN A 22 5.88 -3.24 -20.87
N SER A 23 5.38 -2.23 -20.15
CA SER A 23 5.82 -1.94 -18.78
C SER A 23 5.49 -3.07 -17.82
N ASN A 24 4.31 -3.68 -17.94
CA ASN A 24 3.90 -4.81 -17.11
C ASN A 24 4.67 -6.09 -17.46
N GLN A 25 4.97 -6.35 -18.73
CA GLN A 25 5.86 -7.44 -19.13
C GLN A 25 7.25 -7.28 -18.50
N GLY A 26 7.79 -6.05 -18.45
CA GLY A 26 9.04 -5.75 -17.75
C GLY A 26 9.00 -6.03 -16.24
N LYS A 27 7.83 -5.91 -15.61
CA LYS A 27 7.58 -6.27 -14.19
C LYS A 27 7.15 -7.74 -14.00
N ASN A 28 7.27 -8.57 -15.03
CA ASN A 28 6.83 -9.97 -15.03
C ASN A 28 5.33 -10.16 -14.71
N ASN A 29 4.51 -9.16 -15.07
CA ASN A 29 3.07 -9.17 -14.89
C ASN A 29 2.37 -9.49 -16.21
N LEU A 30 1.58 -10.56 -16.23
CA LEU A 30 0.85 -10.98 -17.43
C LEU A 30 -0.51 -10.27 -17.49
N LEU A 31 -0.63 -9.35 -18.45
CA LEU A 31 -1.89 -8.67 -18.78
C LEU A 31 -2.53 -9.32 -20.00
N ASP A 32 -3.80 -9.67 -19.86
CA ASP A 32 -4.65 -10.04 -20.98
C ASP A 32 -5.32 -8.79 -21.55
N ILE A 33 -5.33 -8.66 -22.88
CA ILE A 33 -5.93 -7.52 -23.59
C ILE A 33 -6.96 -8.06 -24.56
N SER A 34 -8.20 -7.63 -24.36
CA SER A 34 -9.32 -7.99 -25.23
C SER A 34 -9.99 -6.72 -25.77
N PHE A 35 -10.74 -6.87 -26.85
CA PHE A 35 -11.47 -5.78 -27.49
C PHE A 35 -12.97 -6.10 -27.46
N GLU A 36 -13.80 -5.06 -27.36
CA GLU A 36 -15.24 -5.19 -27.56
C GLU A 36 -15.54 -5.67 -28.99
N LYS A 37 -16.67 -6.36 -29.19
CA LYS A 37 -17.06 -6.91 -30.50
C LYS A 37 -17.10 -5.84 -31.61
N ASP A 38 -17.49 -4.63 -31.24
CA ASP A 38 -17.60 -3.48 -32.15
C ASP A 38 -16.28 -2.69 -32.27
N LEU A 39 -15.20 -3.19 -31.66
CA LEU A 39 -13.90 -2.54 -31.55
C LEU A 39 -13.98 -1.12 -30.96
N SER A 40 -15.05 -0.80 -30.22
CA SER A 40 -15.24 0.49 -29.57
C SER A 40 -14.42 0.65 -28.30
N LYS A 41 -14.04 -0.45 -27.65
CA LYS A 41 -13.36 -0.44 -26.35
C LYS A 41 -12.24 -1.47 -26.26
N ILE A 42 -11.25 -1.14 -25.45
CA ILE A 42 -10.10 -1.97 -25.09
C ILE A 42 -10.27 -2.35 -23.63
N PHE A 43 -10.15 -3.64 -23.33
CA PHE A 43 -10.21 -4.18 -21.98
C PHE A 43 -8.87 -4.76 -21.59
N PHE A 44 -8.46 -4.52 -20.35
CA PHE A 44 -7.28 -5.09 -19.74
C PHE A 44 -7.73 -5.93 -18.55
N GLU A 45 -7.27 -7.17 -18.47
CA GLU A 45 -7.51 -8.05 -17.33
C GLU A 45 -6.20 -8.63 -16.80
N GLY A 46 -5.99 -8.56 -15.49
CA GLY A 46 -4.77 -9.07 -14.86
C GLY A 46 -4.94 -9.33 -13.37
N GLU A 47 -3.93 -9.93 -12.74
CA GLU A 47 -3.91 -10.03 -11.26
C GLU A 47 -3.76 -8.66 -10.61
N TYR A 48 -2.93 -7.81 -11.21
CA TYR A 48 -2.85 -6.38 -10.97
C TYR A 48 -2.50 -5.69 -12.29
N ILE A 49 -2.68 -4.37 -12.38
CA ILE A 49 -2.34 -3.61 -13.59
C ILE A 49 -1.48 -2.42 -13.19
N TRP A 50 -0.27 -2.35 -13.72
CA TRP A 50 0.63 -1.22 -13.50
C TRP A 50 0.48 -0.18 -14.61
N ILE A 51 0.26 1.07 -14.24
CA ILE A 51 0.25 2.22 -15.15
C ILE A 51 1.48 3.07 -14.82
N PRO A 52 2.50 3.12 -15.68
CA PRO A 52 3.77 3.78 -15.39
C PRO A 52 3.75 5.31 -15.54
N ASP A 53 2.63 5.90 -15.94
CA ASP A 53 2.51 7.35 -16.13
C ASP A 53 1.14 7.81 -15.65
N LYS A 54 1.16 8.73 -14.67
CA LYS A 54 -0.06 9.29 -14.06
C LYS A 54 -0.91 10.05 -15.07
N SER A 55 -0.30 10.62 -16.13
CA SER A 55 -1.02 11.33 -17.18
C SER A 55 -1.89 10.42 -18.06
N TRP A 56 -1.64 9.11 -18.06
CA TRP A 56 -2.45 8.13 -18.81
C TRP A 56 -3.70 7.71 -18.04
N PHE A 57 -3.80 8.11 -16.78
CA PHE A 57 -4.96 7.93 -15.94
C PHE A 57 -5.98 9.02 -16.24
N SER A 58 -6.81 8.81 -17.27
CA SER A 58 -7.84 9.76 -17.70
C SER A 58 -9.21 9.43 -17.08
N ASN A 59 -10.07 10.46 -16.95
CA ASN A 59 -11.44 10.29 -16.45
C ASN A 59 -12.30 9.35 -17.31
N ASP A 60 -11.91 9.10 -18.56
CA ASP A 60 -12.60 8.21 -19.47
C ASP A 60 -12.24 6.73 -19.25
N MET A 61 -11.27 6.45 -18.36
CA MET A 61 -10.86 5.11 -18.01
C MET A 61 -11.79 4.54 -16.93
N LEU A 62 -12.49 3.45 -17.28
CA LEU A 62 -13.36 2.75 -16.35
C LEU A 62 -12.57 1.65 -15.64
N ILE A 63 -12.55 1.68 -14.31
CA ILE A 63 -11.72 0.82 -13.48
C ILE A 63 -12.59 -0.05 -12.59
N GLU A 64 -12.46 -1.36 -12.71
CA GLU A 64 -13.05 -2.33 -11.79
C GLU A 64 -11.99 -2.79 -10.78
N GLY A 65 -11.75 -1.97 -9.76
CA GLY A 65 -10.69 -2.21 -8.79
C GLY A 65 -10.45 -1.03 -7.85
N TYR A 66 -9.33 -1.09 -7.13
CA TYR A 66 -8.76 0.04 -6.40
C TYR A 66 -7.49 0.50 -7.10
N ALA A 67 -7.43 1.78 -7.43
CA ALA A 67 -6.20 2.42 -7.88
C ALA A 67 -5.42 2.92 -6.65
N LYS A 68 -4.19 2.44 -6.50
CA LYS A 68 -3.24 2.91 -5.51
C LYS A 68 -2.19 3.76 -6.23
N GLU A 69 -1.99 4.98 -5.77
CA GLU A 69 -0.92 5.83 -6.26
C GLU A 69 0.41 5.38 -5.68
N ASP A 70 1.43 5.35 -6.53
CA ASP A 70 2.83 5.13 -6.18
C ASP A 70 3.67 6.30 -6.74
N ASP A 71 4.94 6.38 -6.37
CA ASP A 71 5.81 7.50 -6.78
C ASP A 71 5.91 7.60 -8.32
N ASP A 72 6.03 6.46 -8.99
CA ASP A 72 6.23 6.36 -10.44
C ASP A 72 4.93 6.12 -11.25
N GLY A 73 3.75 6.03 -10.62
CA GLY A 73 2.53 5.69 -11.37
C GLY A 73 1.33 5.26 -10.54
N TYR A 74 0.47 4.45 -11.15
CA TYR A 74 -0.71 3.88 -10.51
C TYR A 74 -0.70 2.35 -10.58
N GLU A 75 -1.02 1.72 -9.47
CA GLU A 75 -1.24 0.28 -9.38
C GLU A 75 -2.74 -0.01 -9.21
N ILE A 76 -3.33 -0.74 -10.15
CA ILE A 76 -4.73 -1.15 -10.07
C ILE A 76 -4.81 -2.58 -9.56
N ARG A 77 -5.48 -2.76 -8.43
CA ARG A 77 -5.72 -4.07 -7.82
C ARG A 77 -7.18 -4.46 -7.89
N PRO A 78 -7.50 -5.76 -7.97
CA PRO A 78 -8.88 -6.23 -7.96
C PRO A 78 -9.61 -5.75 -6.70
N LYS A 79 -10.89 -5.46 -6.86
CA LYS A 79 -11.79 -5.19 -5.74
C LYS A 79 -12.08 -6.52 -5.04
N ASP A 80 -11.17 -6.99 -4.19
CA ASP A 80 -11.48 -8.15 -3.37
C ASP A 80 -12.68 -7.80 -2.48
N LYS A 81 -13.70 -8.68 -2.45
CA LYS A 81 -14.61 -8.74 -1.31
C LYS A 81 -13.72 -8.98 -0.11
N GLY A 82 -13.48 -7.93 0.69
CA GLY A 82 -12.52 -7.96 1.78
C GLY A 82 -12.64 -9.25 2.58
N LYS A 83 -11.62 -10.11 2.48
CA LYS A 83 -11.37 -11.02 3.59
C LYS A 83 -10.96 -10.10 4.73
N THR A 84 -11.81 -9.98 5.74
CA THR A 84 -11.38 -9.48 7.04
C THR A 84 -10.18 -10.32 7.44
N ILE A 85 -8.98 -9.77 7.29
CA ILE A 85 -7.78 -10.39 7.84
C ILE A 85 -7.94 -10.16 9.33
N ASN A 86 -8.49 -11.14 10.04
CA ASN A 86 -8.36 -11.20 11.49
C ASN A 86 -6.87 -11.39 11.75
N LEU A 87 -6.17 -10.27 11.94
CA LEU A 87 -4.89 -10.25 12.63
C LEU A 87 -5.17 -10.75 14.04
N HIS A 88 -5.11 -12.08 14.21
CA HIS A 88 -4.84 -12.64 15.52
C HIS A 88 -3.43 -12.18 15.85
N LEU A 89 -3.31 -11.11 16.63
CA LEU A 89 -2.08 -10.84 17.35
C LEU A 89 -1.78 -12.13 18.13
N ASP A 90 -0.65 -12.75 17.82
CA ASP A 90 -0.19 -13.93 18.54
C ASP A 90 -0.27 -13.64 20.03
N ALA A 91 -0.86 -14.55 20.81
CA ALA A 91 -1.14 -14.34 22.23
C ALA A 91 0.11 -13.95 23.03
N GLU A 92 1.29 -14.34 22.52
CA GLU A 92 2.62 -13.99 23.02
C GLU A 92 2.94 -12.49 22.86
N LEU A 93 2.61 -11.88 21.71
CA LEU A 93 2.81 -10.45 21.45
C LEU A 93 1.85 -9.58 22.27
N VAL A 94 0.65 -10.08 22.53
CA VAL A 94 -0.30 -9.44 23.46
C VAL A 94 0.19 -9.56 24.91
N ALA A 95 0.82 -10.68 25.29
CA ALA A 95 1.43 -10.84 26.60
C ALA A 95 2.59 -9.87 26.81
N GLU A 96 3.50 -9.75 25.83
CA GLU A 96 4.61 -8.78 25.87
C GLU A 96 4.12 -7.33 25.95
N LEU A 97 3.11 -6.95 25.15
CA LEU A 97 2.50 -5.62 25.20
C LEU A 97 1.87 -5.33 26.57
N ASN A 98 1.24 -6.33 27.20
CA ASN A 98 0.67 -6.19 28.53
C ASN A 98 1.74 -6.14 29.63
N GLU A 99 2.86 -6.85 29.50
CA GLU A 99 3.98 -6.73 30.42
C GLU A 99 4.62 -5.34 30.36
N ILE A 100 4.85 -4.80 29.16
CA ILE A 100 5.36 -3.44 28.96
C ILE A 100 4.37 -2.42 29.54
N ARG A 101 3.07 -2.59 29.29
CA ARG A 101 2.01 -1.73 29.84
C ARG A 101 1.99 -1.79 31.37
N ASN A 102 2.10 -2.98 31.97
CA ASN A 102 2.13 -3.14 33.42
C ASN A 102 3.41 -2.55 34.04
N HIS A 103 4.54 -2.67 33.35
CA HIS A 103 5.80 -2.05 33.79
C HIS A 103 5.71 -0.51 33.79
N VAL A 104 5.06 0.07 32.77
CA VAL A 104 4.87 1.52 32.67
C VAL A 104 3.79 2.04 33.63
N MET A 105 2.70 1.29 33.83
CA MET A 105 1.60 1.68 34.73
C MET A 105 1.88 1.44 36.21
N SER A 106 2.83 0.57 36.57
CA SER A 106 3.23 0.33 37.96
C SER A 106 4.16 1.40 38.52
N LYS A 107 4.76 2.24 37.69
CA LYS A 107 5.51 3.42 38.12
C LYS A 107 4.59 4.62 38.18
N THR A 108 4.46 5.22 39.36
CA THR A 108 3.73 6.47 39.50
C THR A 108 4.49 7.60 38.79
N GLN A 109 3.80 8.68 38.40
CA GLN A 109 4.48 9.86 37.83
C GLN A 109 5.65 10.35 38.72
N HIS A 110 5.52 10.18 40.03
CA HIS A 110 6.55 10.50 41.00
C HIS A 110 7.81 9.62 40.83
N ASP A 111 7.66 8.32 40.59
CA ASP A 111 8.77 7.39 40.39
C ASP A 111 9.52 7.66 39.09
N ILE A 112 8.80 8.01 38.02
CA ILE A 112 9.37 8.40 36.73
C ILE A 112 10.19 9.69 36.89
N ILE A 113 9.65 10.68 37.61
CA ILE A 113 10.35 11.95 37.89
C ILE A 113 11.61 11.69 38.72
N LEU A 114 11.54 10.83 39.74
CA LEU A 114 12.69 10.46 40.58
C LEU A 114 13.80 9.75 39.79
N ASP A 115 13.45 8.87 38.85
CA ASP A 115 14.40 8.18 37.99
C ASP A 115 15.12 9.16 37.04
N LEU A 116 14.37 10.10 36.44
CA LEU A 116 14.94 11.17 35.63
C LEU A 116 15.85 12.08 36.46
N PHE A 117 15.46 12.40 37.70
CA PHE A 117 16.26 13.23 38.59
C PHE A 117 17.59 12.57 38.99
N LYS A 118 17.56 11.27 39.32
CA LYS A 118 18.77 10.49 39.64
C LYS A 118 19.72 10.42 38.45
N LYS A 119 19.20 10.10 37.25
CA LYS A 119 20.02 10.08 36.03
C LYS A 119 20.64 11.44 35.72
N GLY A 120 19.87 12.53 35.91
CA GLY A 120 20.38 13.90 35.75
C GLY A 120 21.49 14.25 36.74
N LEU A 121 21.34 13.88 38.01
CA LEU A 121 22.36 14.09 39.04
C LEU A 121 23.62 13.26 38.82
N ASP A 122 23.48 11.99 38.44
CA ASP A 122 24.62 11.13 38.13
C ASP A 122 25.40 11.66 36.93
N GLN A 123 24.70 12.15 35.90
CA GLN A 123 25.34 12.77 34.74
C GLN A 123 26.04 14.08 35.10
N TYR A 124 25.39 14.95 35.88
CA TYR A 124 26.00 16.20 36.37
C TYR A 124 27.25 15.93 37.22
N ASN A 125 27.20 14.95 38.13
CA ASN A 125 28.32 14.56 38.96
C ASN A 125 29.46 13.94 38.15
N LYS A 126 29.15 13.27 37.03
CA LYS A 126 30.14 12.70 36.12
C LYS A 126 30.79 13.79 35.25
N GLU A 127 30.06 14.84 34.91
CA GLU A 127 30.57 15.98 34.14
C GLU A 127 31.37 16.97 35.01
N ASN A 128 31.12 17.03 36.31
CA ASN A 128 31.83 17.91 37.27
C ASN A 128 32.88 17.19 38.14
N ARG A 129 33.32 15.99 37.74
CA ARG A 129 34.44 15.26 38.33
C ARG A 129 35.62 15.24 37.38
#